data_AF-A0A2L0F0T1-F1
#
_entry.id   AF-A0A2L0F0T1-F1
#
_cell.length_a   1.000
_cell.length_b   1.000
_cell.length_c   1.000
_cell.angle_alpha   90.00
_cell.angle_beta   90.00
_cell.angle_gamma   90.00
#
_symmetry.space_group_name_H-M   'P 1'
#
loop_
_entity.id
_entity.type
_entity.pdbx_description
1 polymer ?
#
loop_
_entity_poly.entity_id
_entity_poly.type
_entity_poly.pdbx_seq_one_letter_code
_entity_poly.pdbx_strand_id
1 'polypeptide(L)'
;MIHFDERWVTISWDADIQAVLAEWKGFADTRELRAALEATLDLVRKKKATRCLADCRHAGPTTQDDQRWALENWLPRTAALGVRHVAYVMPRSAIARMSLTRSVTRFDGQDLAQVLFDDIDAARAWLAAAR
;
A
#
# COMPACT_ATOMS: atom_id res chain seq x y z
N MET A 1 -15.67 -2.13 3.76
CA MET A 1 -15.94 -3.59 3.66
C MET A 1 -14.63 -4.33 3.78
N ILE A 2 -14.47 -5.22 4.76
CA ILE A 2 -13.25 -6.02 4.94
C ILE A 2 -13.17 -7.12 3.86
N HIS A 3 -11.99 -7.28 3.24
CA HIS A 3 -11.71 -8.30 2.25
C HIS A 3 -10.78 -9.41 2.77
N PHE A 4 -9.78 -9.02 3.55
CA PHE A 4 -8.76 -9.90 4.11
C PHE A 4 -8.39 -9.35 5.48
N ASP A 5 -8.35 -10.20 6.50
CA ASP A 5 -8.09 -9.77 7.87
C ASP A 5 -7.22 -10.78 8.58
N GLU A 6 -6.03 -10.33 8.95
CA GLU A 6 -5.02 -11.13 9.62
C GLU A 6 -4.44 -10.35 10.80
N ARG A 7 -3.66 -11.04 11.64
CA ARG A 7 -3.00 -10.42 12.80
C ARG A 7 -2.05 -9.27 12.42
N TRP A 8 -1.49 -9.29 11.21
CA TRP A 8 -0.50 -8.30 10.74
C TRP A 8 -1.08 -7.23 9.81
N VAL A 9 -2.27 -7.44 9.23
CA VAL A 9 -2.88 -6.50 8.28
C VAL A 9 -4.39 -6.69 8.15
N THR A 10 -5.13 -5.60 7.90
CA THR A 10 -6.48 -5.65 7.33
C THR A 10 -6.49 -5.00 5.96
N ILE A 11 -7.00 -5.72 4.95
CA ILE A 11 -7.29 -5.18 3.63
C ILE A 11 -8.79 -4.97 3.50
N SER A 12 -9.21 -3.75 3.16
CA SER A 12 -10.61 -3.38 3.07
C SER A 12 -10.88 -2.40 1.94
N TRP A 13 -12.14 -2.29 1.55
CA TRP A 13 -12.64 -1.25 0.65
C TRP A 13 -13.16 -0.08 1.47
N ASP A 14 -12.62 1.10 1.19
CA ASP A 14 -13.12 2.38 1.65
C ASP A 14 -14.02 2.99 0.57
N ALA A 15 -15.31 3.15 0.89
CA ALA A 15 -16.30 3.64 -0.07
C ALA A 15 -16.25 5.16 -0.24
N ASP A 16 -15.81 5.89 0.78
CA ASP A 16 -15.85 7.36 0.79
C ASP A 16 -14.79 7.94 -0.15
N ILE A 17 -13.60 7.32 -0.15
CA ILE A 17 -12.48 7.72 -1.02
C ILE A 17 -12.27 6.76 -2.20
N GLN A 18 -13.15 5.77 -2.37
CA GLN A 18 -13.09 4.73 -3.40
C GLN A 18 -11.69 4.09 -3.52
N ALA A 19 -11.11 3.71 -2.38
CA ALA A 19 -9.75 3.18 -2.31
C ALA A 19 -9.71 1.81 -1.65
N VAL A 20 -8.71 1.02 -2.05
CA VAL A 20 -8.29 -0.14 -1.26
C VAL A 20 -7.42 0.33 -0.11
N LEU A 21 -7.83 0.02 1.12
CA LEU A 21 -7.11 0.33 2.35
C LEU A 21 -6.38 -0.92 2.84
N ALA A 22 -5.06 -0.81 3.01
CA ALA A 22 -4.23 -1.77 3.71
C ALA A 22 -3.77 -1.18 5.05
N GLU A 23 -4.38 -1.61 6.15
CA GLU A 23 -4.02 -1.21 7.50
C GLU A 23 -3.06 -2.23 8.10
N TRP A 24 -1.77 -1.89 8.18
CA TRP A 24 -0.74 -2.74 8.76
C TRP A 24 -0.77 -2.62 10.29
N LYS A 25 -0.90 -3.76 10.97
CA LYS A 25 -1.02 -3.88 12.43
C LYS A 25 0.29 -4.27 13.11
N GLY A 26 1.26 -4.77 12.35
CA GLY A 26 2.50 -5.29 12.91
C GLY A 26 3.54 -5.68 11.85
N PHE A 27 4.57 -6.39 12.31
CA PHE A 27 5.53 -7.05 11.43
C PHE A 27 4.85 -8.16 10.62
N ALA A 28 5.25 -8.26 9.35
CA ALA A 28 4.87 -9.33 8.45
C ALA A 28 6.14 -9.91 7.85
N ASP A 29 6.30 -11.22 7.89
CA ASP A 29 7.37 -11.89 7.16
C ASP A 29 7.13 -11.87 5.64
N THR A 30 8.08 -12.38 4.84
CA THR A 30 7.97 -12.41 3.38
C THR A 30 6.70 -13.09 2.87
N ARG A 31 6.23 -14.17 3.52
CA ARG A 31 5.00 -14.86 3.10
C ARG A 31 3.77 -14.03 3.46
N GLU A 32 3.72 -13.52 4.68
CA GLU A 32 2.64 -12.67 5.20
C GLU A 32 2.50 -11.37 4.38
N LEU A 33 3.61 -10.72 4.04
CA LEU A 33 3.66 -9.54 3.18
C LEU A 33 3.12 -9.84 1.77
N ARG A 34 3.60 -10.92 1.13
CA ARG A 34 3.12 -11.29 -0.22
C ARG A 34 1.64 -11.63 -0.21
N ALA A 35 1.15 -12.34 0.81
CA ALA A 35 -0.27 -12.64 0.95
C ALA A 35 -1.11 -11.35 1.04
N ALA A 36 -0.66 -10.37 1.82
CA ALA A 36 -1.33 -9.07 1.94
C ALA A 36 -1.35 -8.28 0.63
N LEU A 37 -0.22 -8.28 -0.09
CA LEU A 37 -0.10 -7.60 -1.39
C LEU A 37 -0.98 -8.27 -2.46
N GLU A 38 -1.01 -9.61 -2.53
CA GLU A 38 -1.92 -10.33 -3.44
C GLU A 38 -3.40 -10.09 -3.08
N ALA A 39 -3.76 -10.10 -1.80
CA ALA A 39 -5.13 -9.77 -1.36
C ALA A 39 -5.52 -8.32 -1.74
N THR A 40 -4.58 -7.38 -1.66
CA THR A 40 -4.76 -6.01 -2.14
C THR A 40 -5.05 -5.99 -3.63
N LEU A 41 -4.25 -6.73 -4.44
CA LEU A 41 -4.41 -6.81 -5.89
C LEU A 41 -5.78 -7.41 -6.28
N ASP A 42 -6.22 -8.44 -5.56
CA ASP A 42 -7.52 -9.06 -5.79
C ASP A 42 -8.67 -8.10 -5.49
N LEU A 43 -8.56 -7.29 -4.42
CA LEU A 43 -9.58 -6.27 -4.13
C LEU A 43 -9.56 -5.14 -5.16
N VAL A 44 -8.38 -4.68 -5.57
CA VAL A 44 -8.21 -3.69 -6.65
C VAL A 44 -8.94 -4.18 -7.90
N ARG A 45 -8.75 -5.44 -8.30
CA ARG A 45 -9.44 -6.03 -9.46
C ARG A 45 -10.96 -6.05 -9.27
N LYS A 46 -11.44 -6.51 -8.11
CA LYS A 46 -12.90 -6.63 -7.81
C LYS A 46 -13.61 -5.28 -7.79
N LYS A 47 -12.94 -4.23 -7.31
CA LYS A 47 -13.51 -2.89 -7.16
C LYS A 47 -13.16 -1.95 -8.32
N LYS A 48 -12.30 -2.38 -9.25
CA LYS A 48 -11.69 -1.54 -10.29
C LYS A 48 -11.09 -0.27 -9.67
N ALA A 49 -10.41 -0.45 -8.54
CA ALA A 49 -9.89 0.65 -7.76
C ALA A 49 -8.76 1.35 -8.52
N THR A 50 -8.79 2.67 -8.57
CA THR A 50 -7.68 3.49 -9.11
C THR A 50 -6.77 4.03 -8.00
N ARG A 51 -7.12 3.75 -6.74
CA ARG A 51 -6.56 4.36 -5.53
C ARG A 51 -6.27 3.30 -4.46
N CYS A 52 -5.12 3.44 -3.80
CA CYS A 52 -4.75 2.62 -2.66
C CYS A 52 -4.24 3.50 -1.51
N LEU A 53 -4.61 3.16 -0.28
CA LEU A 53 -4.05 3.73 0.95
C LEU A 53 -3.38 2.61 1.73
N ALA A 54 -2.08 2.76 2.03
CA ALA A 54 -1.36 1.87 2.92
C ALA A 54 -1.08 2.61 4.23
N ASP A 55 -1.80 2.25 5.30
CA ASP A 55 -1.50 2.73 6.64
C ASP A 55 -0.40 1.84 7.23
N CYS A 56 0.85 2.33 7.17
CA CYS A 56 2.01 1.59 7.63
C CYS A 56 2.46 1.99 9.03
N ARG A 57 1.65 2.73 9.81
CA ARG A 57 2.04 3.26 11.14
C ARG A 57 2.58 2.19 12.09
N HIS A 58 2.03 0.97 12.02
CA HIS A 58 2.44 -0.19 12.82
C HIS A 58 3.18 -1.27 12.02
N ALA A 59 3.51 -1.01 10.75
CA ALA A 59 4.26 -1.95 9.93
C ALA A 59 5.70 -2.16 10.46
N GLY A 60 6.19 -3.39 10.35
CA GLY A 60 7.59 -3.71 10.53
C GLY A 60 8.46 -3.37 9.32
N PRO A 61 9.80 -3.47 9.43
CA PRO A 61 10.68 -3.28 8.29
C PRO A 61 10.54 -4.41 7.27
N THR A 62 10.65 -4.07 5.99
CA THR A 62 10.72 -5.04 4.88
C THR A 62 12.15 -5.33 4.47
N THR A 63 12.43 -6.55 4.01
CA THR A 63 13.74 -6.93 3.50
C THR A 63 14.00 -6.36 2.11
N GLN A 64 15.25 -6.34 1.64
CA GLN A 64 15.54 -5.90 0.27
C GLN A 64 14.92 -6.83 -0.79
N ASP A 65 14.79 -8.13 -0.51
CA ASP A 65 14.16 -9.09 -1.42
C ASP A 65 12.66 -8.83 -1.54
N ASP A 66 12.00 -8.50 -0.43
CA ASP A 66 10.60 -8.10 -0.44
C ASP A 66 10.36 -6.83 -1.24
N GLN A 67 11.21 -5.82 -1.06
CA GLN A 67 11.13 -4.54 -1.78
C GLN A 67 11.33 -4.75 -3.29
N ARG A 68 12.32 -5.57 -3.67
CA ARG A 68 12.58 -5.92 -5.06
C ARG A 68 11.42 -6.69 -5.67
N TRP A 69 10.89 -7.69 -4.97
CA TRP A 69 9.75 -8.46 -5.46
C TRP A 69 8.51 -7.57 -5.65
N ALA A 70 8.24 -6.67 -4.70
CA ALA A 70 7.13 -5.72 -4.82
C ALA A 70 7.32 -4.80 -6.04
N LEU A 71 8.55 -4.33 -6.28
CA LEU A 71 8.91 -3.46 -7.40
C LEU A 71 8.80 -4.16 -8.76
N GLU A 72 9.34 -5.37 -8.89
CA GLU A 72 9.45 -6.09 -10.16
C GLU A 72 8.21 -6.90 -10.51
N ASN A 73 7.43 -7.32 -9.51
CA ASN A 73 6.27 -8.18 -9.73
C ASN A 73 4.95 -7.50 -9.39
N TRP A 74 4.80 -7.00 -8.17
CA TRP A 74 3.49 -6.58 -7.67
C TRP A 74 3.05 -5.21 -8.17
N LEU A 75 3.94 -4.22 -8.17
CA LEU A 75 3.65 -2.86 -8.63
C LEU A 75 3.23 -2.80 -10.11
N PRO A 76 3.92 -3.46 -11.06
CA PRO A 76 3.49 -3.50 -12.46
C PRO A 76 2.09 -4.08 -12.64
N ARG A 77 1.76 -5.15 -11.91
CA ARG A 77 0.42 -5.77 -11.93
C ARG A 77 -0.65 -4.83 -11.37
N THR A 78 -0.30 -4.08 -10.32
CA THR A 78 -1.20 -3.11 -9.69
C THR A 78 -1.47 -1.93 -10.62
N ALA A 79 -0.44 -1.39 -11.28
CA ALA A 79 -0.57 -0.31 -12.26
C ALA A 79 -1.36 -0.75 -13.51
N ALA A 80 -1.17 -1.99 -13.98
CA ALA A 80 -1.91 -2.57 -15.10
C ALA A 80 -3.41 -2.73 -14.81
N LEU A 81 -3.82 -2.86 -13.54
CA LEU A 81 -5.22 -2.85 -13.14
C LEU A 81 -5.85 -1.45 -13.06
N GLY A 82 -5.08 -0.40 -13.33
CA GLY A 82 -5.58 0.97 -13.38
C GLY A 82 -5.33 1.79 -12.11
N VAL A 83 -4.56 1.28 -11.14
CA VAL A 83 -4.13 2.10 -9.99
C VAL A 83 -3.22 3.22 -10.49
N ARG A 84 -3.50 4.45 -10.03
CA ARG A 84 -2.79 5.68 -10.37
C ARG A 84 -2.31 6.45 -9.16
N HIS A 85 -2.93 6.24 -8.00
CA HIS A 85 -2.62 6.97 -6.78
C HIS A 85 -2.43 6.01 -5.61
N VAL A 86 -1.27 6.08 -4.96
CA VAL A 86 -0.98 5.31 -3.75
C VAL A 86 -0.52 6.27 -2.66
N ALA A 87 -1.28 6.33 -1.58
CA ALA A 87 -0.90 7.07 -0.38
C ALA A 87 -0.31 6.10 0.65
N TYR A 88 0.79 6.48 1.27
CA TYR A 88 1.40 5.74 2.36
C TYR A 88 1.39 6.60 3.63
N VAL A 89 0.81 6.10 4.72
CA VAL A 89 0.98 6.71 6.04
C VAL A 89 2.22 6.11 6.68
N MET A 90 3.17 6.96 7.05
CA MET A 90 4.53 6.55 7.37
C MET A 90 4.60 5.69 8.64
N PRO A 91 5.49 4.66 8.66
CA PRO A 91 5.76 3.88 9.87
C PRO A 91 6.29 4.74 11.01
N ARG A 92 5.89 4.39 12.25
CA ARG A 92 6.45 5.00 13.46
C ARG A 92 7.88 4.54 13.75
N SER A 93 8.23 3.32 13.32
CA SER A 93 9.59 2.80 13.46
C SER A 93 10.53 3.47 12.46
N ALA A 94 11.64 4.03 12.94
CA ALA A 94 12.65 4.67 12.08
C ALA A 94 13.19 3.71 11.01
N ILE A 95 13.44 2.45 11.35
CA ILE A 95 13.96 1.44 10.42
C ILE A 95 12.91 1.14 9.34
N ALA A 96 11.65 0.93 9.73
CA ALA A 96 10.56 0.70 8.78
C ALA A 96 10.33 1.92 7.88
N ARG A 97 10.41 3.14 8.43
CA ARG A 97 10.31 4.40 7.69
C ARG A 97 11.39 4.51 6.62
N MET A 98 12.64 4.17 6.96
CA MET A 98 13.75 4.14 6.00
C MET A 98 13.52 3.10 4.89
N SER A 99 13.07 1.89 5.24
CA SER A 99 12.76 0.83 4.26
C SER A 99 11.65 1.24 3.28
N LEU A 100 10.57 1.84 3.79
CA LEU A 100 9.45 2.30 2.95
C LEU A 100 9.88 3.44 2.03
N THR A 101 10.56 4.47 2.57
CA THR A 101 11.04 5.62 1.78
C THR A 101 11.90 5.15 0.61
N ARG A 102 12.86 4.25 0.88
CA ARG A 102 13.74 3.68 -0.16
C ARG A 102 12.95 2.96 -1.25
N SER A 103 11.88 2.26 -0.88
CA SER A 103 11.04 1.51 -1.80
C SER A 103 10.27 2.44 -2.73
N VAL A 104 9.64 3.47 -2.17
CA VAL A 104 8.89 4.47 -2.95
C VAL A 104 9.80 5.26 -3.88
N THR A 105 10.99 5.68 -3.42
CA THR A 105 11.94 6.44 -4.26
C THR A 105 12.59 5.63 -5.38
N ARG A 106 12.61 4.29 -5.28
CA ARG A 106 13.21 3.42 -6.31
C ARG A 106 12.27 3.18 -7.48
N PHE A 107 10.99 3.51 -7.33
CA PHE A 107 10.01 3.32 -8.38
C PHE A 107 9.97 4.54 -9.29
N ASP A 108 10.22 4.31 -10.58
CA ASP A 108 10.15 5.31 -11.64
C ASP A 108 9.10 4.90 -12.68
N GLY A 109 7.84 4.78 -12.23
CA GLY A 109 6.71 4.53 -13.12
C GLY A 109 5.95 5.81 -13.40
N GLN A 110 5.96 6.24 -14.66
CA GLN A 110 5.43 7.55 -15.09
C GLN A 110 3.93 7.76 -14.78
N ASP A 111 3.17 6.67 -14.59
CA ASP A 111 1.70 6.71 -14.43
C ASP A 111 1.21 6.44 -12.99
N LEU A 112 2.10 6.27 -12.01
CA LEU A 112 1.72 5.98 -10.63
C LEU A 112 2.27 7.03 -9.66
N ALA A 113 1.38 7.89 -9.17
CA ALA A 113 1.70 8.85 -8.12
C ALA A 113 1.74 8.14 -6.77
N GLN A 114 2.91 8.16 -6.13
CA GLN A 114 3.11 7.65 -4.78
C GLN A 114 3.47 8.81 -3.85
N VAL A 115 2.73 8.98 -2.76
CA VAL A 115 2.93 10.07 -1.80
C VAL A 115 2.98 9.54 -0.38
N LEU A 116 3.94 10.06 0.39
CA LEU A 116 4.15 9.72 1.80
C LEU A 116 3.48 10.80 2.67
N PHE A 117 2.75 10.38 3.70
CA PHE A 117 2.07 11.24 4.66
C PHE A 117 2.44 10.84 6.08
N ASP A 118 2.45 11.79 7.01
CA ASP A 118 2.67 11.51 8.43
C ASP A 118 1.37 11.15 9.18
N ASP A 119 0.20 11.46 8.60
CA ASP A 119 -1.11 11.16 9.17
C ASP A 119 -2.10 10.62 8.11
N ILE A 120 -3.14 9.94 8.61
CA ILE A 120 -4.13 9.25 7.77
C ILE A 120 -5.13 10.21 7.13
N ASP A 121 -5.43 11.34 7.78
CA ASP A 121 -6.46 12.27 7.30
C ASP A 121 -5.95 13.03 6.06
N ALA A 122 -4.69 13.46 6.07
CA ALA A 122 -4.02 14.05 4.91
C ALA A 122 -3.95 13.05 3.73
N ALA A 123 -3.62 11.79 4.01
CA ALA A 123 -3.59 10.73 2.99
C ALA A 123 -4.97 10.50 2.35
N ARG A 124 -6.02 10.42 3.17
CA ARG A 124 -7.42 10.28 2.69
C ARG A 124 -7.86 11.49 1.88
N ALA A 125 -7.58 12.70 2.37
CA ALA A 125 -7.94 13.94 1.70
C ALA A 125 -7.28 14.06 0.31
N TRP A 126 -6.00 13.69 0.21
CA TRP A 126 -5.29 13.67 -1.05
C TRP A 126 -5.89 12.64 -2.03
N LEU A 127 -6.18 11.42 -1.57
CA LEU A 127 -6.82 10.40 -2.40
C LEU A 127 -8.24 10.79 -2.82
N ALA A 128 -8.99 11.48 -1.99
CA ALA A 128 -10.33 11.97 -2.34
C ALA A 128 -10.26 13.04 -3.45
N ALA A 129 -9.26 13.91 -3.40
CA ALA A 129 -9.03 14.98 -4.38
C ALA A 129 -8.39 14.50 -5.69
N ALA A 130 -7.68 13.37 -5.67
CA ALA A 130 -7.17 12.71 -6.86
C ALA A 130 -8.33 12.37 -7.81
N ARG A 131 -8.11 12.46 -9.13
CA ARG A 131 -9.11 12.11 -10.16
C ARG A 131 -8.77 10.73 -10.73
#